data_AF-A0A7W0MCB0-F1
#
_entry.id   AF-A0A7W0MCB0-F1
#
_cell.length_a   1.000
_cell.length_b   1.000
_cell.length_c   1.000
_cell.angle_alpha   90.00
_cell.angle_beta   90.00
_cell.angle_gamma   90.00
#
_symmetry.space_group_name_H-M   'P 1'
#
loop_
_entity.id
_entity.type
_entity.pdbx_description
1 polymer ?
#
loop_
_entity_poly.entity_id
_entity_poly.type
_entity_poly.pdbx_seq_one_letter_code
_entity_poly.pdbx_strand_id
1 'polypeptide(L)'
;MPTVNRDNRLISRRWTWFAAILTVLTAQVGVLRLEGRDWWCECGRWFLWTSDAWGSHTSQHFADPYSLTHALHGFIFCWVLAWLWPRLSLWRMTFYAMAIEAVWEVIENSQFVIDRYRDATAALGYVGDTIGNSLGDSLFCLAGFLLAYRIGWRWSAAIFVAVEAILLVTIRDSLLLNVVMLLAPLDVIRDWQMGHG
;
A
#
# COMPACT_ATOMS: atom_id res chain seq x y z
N MET A 1 -17.51 -35.52 -22.79
CA MET A 1 -16.35 -35.33 -21.90
C MET A 1 -15.39 -34.16 -22.25
N PRO A 2 -15.82 -32.98 -22.76
CA PRO A 2 -14.93 -31.80 -22.92
C PRO A 2 -14.94 -30.78 -21.76
N THR A 3 -15.94 -30.83 -20.86
CA THR A 3 -16.11 -29.86 -19.75
C THR A 3 -15.05 -30.02 -18.66
N VAL A 4 -14.81 -31.25 -18.21
CA VAL A 4 -13.83 -31.57 -17.14
C VAL A 4 -12.41 -31.09 -17.47
N ASN A 5 -11.98 -31.20 -18.73
CA ASN A 5 -10.64 -30.79 -19.16
C ASN A 5 -10.50 -29.24 -19.22
N ARG A 6 -11.59 -28.51 -19.50
CA ARG A 6 -11.61 -27.04 -19.48
C ARG A 6 -11.55 -26.50 -18.05
N ASP A 7 -12.32 -27.10 -17.14
CA ASP A 7 -12.36 -26.68 -15.73
C ASP A 7 -11.01 -26.90 -15.04
N ASN A 8 -10.36 -28.04 -15.29
CA ASN A 8 -9.01 -28.31 -14.78
C ASN A 8 -7.96 -27.29 -15.27
N ARG A 9 -8.05 -26.83 -16.53
CA ARG A 9 -7.13 -25.81 -17.06
C ARG A 9 -7.39 -24.41 -16.48
N LEU A 10 -8.64 -24.07 -16.17
CA LEU A 10 -8.96 -22.80 -15.52
C LEU A 10 -8.48 -22.80 -14.07
N ILE A 11 -8.69 -23.90 -13.35
CA ILE A 11 -8.21 -24.10 -11.97
C ILE A 11 -6.68 -24.02 -11.94
N SER A 12 -5.98 -24.74 -12.81
CA SER A 12 -4.50 -24.70 -12.84
C SER A 12 -3.95 -23.30 -13.15
N ARG A 13 -4.60 -22.55 -14.05
CA ARG A 13 -4.25 -21.16 -14.33
C ARG A 13 -4.44 -20.24 -13.12
N ARG A 14 -5.53 -20.38 -12.36
CA ARG A 14 -5.75 -19.58 -11.14
C ARG A 14 -4.68 -19.85 -10.09
N TRP A 15 -4.37 -21.13 -9.84
CA TRP A 15 -3.30 -21.52 -8.92
C TRP A 15 -1.92 -20.99 -9.35
N THR A 16 -1.65 -20.93 -10.65
CA THR A 16 -0.40 -20.36 -11.17
C THR A 16 -0.26 -18.88 -10.78
N TRP A 17 -1.31 -18.07 -11.00
CA TRP A 17 -1.27 -16.64 -10.64
C TRP A 17 -1.27 -16.41 -9.13
N PHE A 18 -1.99 -17.23 -8.38
CA PHE A 18 -1.95 -17.20 -6.93
C PHE A 18 -0.54 -17.50 -6.39
N ALA A 19 0.11 -18.55 -6.90
CA ALA A 19 1.50 -18.86 -6.55
C ALA A 19 2.47 -17.72 -6.95
N ALA A 20 2.24 -17.07 -8.09
CA ALA A 20 3.03 -15.91 -8.51
C ALA A 20 2.89 -14.71 -7.56
N ILE A 21 1.67 -14.41 -7.09
CA ILE A 21 1.43 -13.37 -6.07
C ILE A 21 2.14 -13.70 -4.76
N LEU A 22 2.03 -14.96 -4.29
CA LEU A 22 2.75 -15.40 -3.10
C LEU A 22 4.26 -15.30 -3.24
N THR A 23 4.79 -15.59 -4.43
CA THR A 23 6.23 -15.44 -4.74
C THR A 23 6.65 -13.97 -4.64
N VAL A 24 5.85 -13.04 -5.17
CA VAL A 24 6.12 -11.59 -5.07
C VAL A 24 6.15 -11.14 -3.62
N LEU A 25 5.14 -11.48 -2.82
CA LEU A 25 5.10 -11.11 -1.39
C LEU A 25 6.26 -11.73 -0.60
N THR A 26 6.64 -12.97 -0.93
CA THR A 26 7.80 -13.62 -0.30
C THR A 26 9.10 -12.91 -0.66
N ALA A 27 9.23 -12.46 -1.93
CA ALA A 27 10.39 -11.69 -2.37
C ALA A 27 10.47 -10.31 -1.68
N GLN A 28 9.34 -9.59 -1.54
CA GLN A 28 9.26 -8.35 -0.77
C GLN A 28 9.76 -8.54 0.65
N VAL A 29 9.23 -9.54 1.38
CA VAL A 29 9.69 -9.87 2.74
C VAL A 29 11.19 -10.17 2.75
N GLY A 30 11.69 -10.93 1.78
CA GLY A 30 13.11 -11.25 1.66
C GLY A 30 13.98 -10.00 1.49
N VAL A 31 13.58 -9.07 0.62
CA VAL A 31 14.32 -7.83 0.39
C VAL A 31 14.26 -6.93 1.62
N LEU A 32 13.09 -6.71 2.22
CA LEU A 32 12.95 -5.91 3.43
C LEU A 32 13.78 -6.47 4.60
N ARG A 33 13.88 -7.80 4.71
CA ARG A 33 14.79 -8.44 5.67
C ARG A 33 16.26 -8.16 5.38
N LEU A 34 16.66 -8.14 4.12
CA LEU A 34 18.03 -7.80 3.71
C LEU A 34 18.36 -6.32 3.96
N GLU A 35 17.35 -5.45 3.88
CA GLU A 35 17.45 -4.03 4.26
C GLU A 35 17.43 -3.81 5.79
N GLY A 36 17.24 -4.86 6.58
CA GLY A 36 17.29 -4.82 8.03
C GLY A 36 15.95 -4.52 8.72
N ARG A 37 14.83 -4.46 8.01
CA ARG A 37 13.51 -4.12 8.56
C ARG A 37 13.03 -5.14 9.59
N ASP A 38 12.59 -4.68 10.76
CA ASP A 38 12.11 -5.56 11.82
C ASP A 38 10.87 -6.34 11.42
N TRP A 39 10.68 -7.52 12.01
CA TRP A 39 9.49 -8.34 11.75
C TRP A 39 8.22 -7.68 12.26
N TRP A 40 8.33 -6.95 13.37
CA TRP A 40 7.24 -6.34 14.11
C TRP A 40 7.80 -5.25 15.04
N CYS A 41 6.92 -4.46 15.68
CA CYS A 41 7.30 -3.49 16.70
C CYS A 41 8.24 -4.08 17.76
N GLU A 42 9.40 -3.44 17.96
CA GLU A 42 10.36 -3.78 19.02
C GLU A 42 9.76 -3.62 20.44
N CYS A 43 8.66 -2.89 20.57
CA CYS A 43 7.94 -2.70 21.81
C CYS A 43 7.32 -3.99 22.40
N GLY A 44 7.37 -5.11 21.67
CA GLY A 44 6.85 -6.41 22.11
C GLY A 44 5.32 -6.48 22.18
N ARG A 45 4.62 -5.42 21.73
CA ARG A 45 3.16 -5.35 21.69
C ARG A 45 2.66 -5.67 20.29
N TRP A 46 1.53 -6.37 20.23
CA TRP A 46 0.85 -6.74 19.00
C TRP A 46 -0.44 -5.94 18.87
N PHE A 47 -0.46 -5.00 17.93
CA PHE A 47 -1.67 -4.28 17.56
C PHE A 47 -2.02 -4.53 16.11
N LEU A 48 -3.32 -4.61 15.81
CA LEU A 48 -3.80 -4.66 14.43
C LEU A 48 -3.94 -3.26 13.82
N TRP A 49 -4.08 -2.24 14.67
CA TRP A 49 -4.29 -0.87 14.25
C TRP A 49 -3.67 0.10 15.27
N THR A 50 -2.99 1.14 14.78
CA THR A 50 -2.69 2.35 15.55
C THR A 50 -3.36 3.55 14.89
N SER A 51 -3.86 4.51 15.68
CA SER A 51 -4.59 5.67 15.15
C SER A 51 -3.75 6.95 15.08
N ASP A 52 -2.67 6.99 15.85
CA ASP A 52 -1.73 8.10 15.79
C ASP A 52 -0.89 7.95 14.52
N ALA A 53 -0.98 8.90 13.60
CA ALA A 53 -0.25 8.92 12.33
C ALA A 53 1.17 9.49 12.47
N TRP A 54 1.43 10.24 13.54
CA TRP A 54 2.71 10.91 13.77
C TRP A 54 3.47 10.30 14.96
N GLY A 55 2.92 9.22 15.53
CA GLY A 55 3.46 8.56 16.70
C GLY A 55 4.53 7.53 16.36
N SER A 56 5.32 7.14 17.37
CA SER A 56 6.37 6.11 17.21
C SER A 56 5.85 4.70 16.95
N HIS A 57 4.53 4.50 16.95
CA HIS A 57 3.89 3.22 16.65
C HIS A 57 3.39 3.14 15.19
N THR A 58 3.31 4.25 14.47
CA THR A 58 2.98 4.27 13.05
C THR A 58 4.03 3.49 12.28
N SER A 59 3.58 2.68 11.33
CA SER A 59 4.37 1.76 10.54
C SER A 59 4.99 0.56 11.31
N GLN A 60 4.73 0.44 12.60
CA GLN A 60 5.33 -0.60 13.45
C GLN A 60 4.40 -1.80 13.72
N HIS A 61 3.13 -1.68 13.36
CA HIS A 61 2.07 -2.68 13.61
C HIS A 61 1.34 -3.03 12.31
N PHE A 62 0.35 -3.92 12.35
CA PHE A 62 -0.27 -4.41 11.11
C PHE A 62 -0.85 -3.31 10.20
N ALA A 63 -1.48 -2.29 10.77
CA ALA A 63 -2.09 -1.21 9.99
C ALA A 63 -2.15 0.10 10.79
N ASP A 64 -2.26 1.20 10.06
CA ASP A 64 -2.37 2.55 10.57
C ASP A 64 -3.04 3.46 9.52
N PRO A 65 -3.19 4.79 9.75
CA PRO A 65 -3.83 5.66 8.79
C PRO A 65 -3.21 5.63 7.38
N TYR A 66 -1.91 5.37 7.24
CA TYR A 66 -1.24 5.24 5.95
C TYR A 66 -1.59 3.93 5.23
N SER A 67 -2.02 2.87 5.92
CA SER A 67 -2.59 1.70 5.24
C SER A 67 -3.81 2.03 4.37
N LEU A 68 -4.53 3.13 4.68
CA LEU A 68 -5.58 3.64 3.80
C LEU A 68 -5.02 4.25 2.51
N THR A 69 -3.82 4.85 2.51
CA THR A 69 -3.16 5.32 1.27
C THR A 69 -2.73 4.15 0.39
N HIS A 70 -2.28 3.04 0.97
CA HIS A 70 -2.02 1.80 0.21
C HIS A 70 -3.30 1.20 -0.37
N ALA A 71 -4.43 1.25 0.34
CA ALA A 71 -5.72 0.93 -0.28
C ALA A 71 -6.00 1.81 -1.51
N LEU A 72 -5.67 3.10 -1.45
CA LEU A 72 -5.80 4.02 -2.60
C LEU A 72 -4.81 3.71 -3.74
N HIS A 73 -3.60 3.19 -3.48
CA HIS A 73 -2.75 2.61 -4.53
C HIS A 73 -3.50 1.52 -5.30
N GLY A 74 -4.17 0.61 -4.58
CA GLY A 74 -4.99 -0.43 -5.19
C GLY A 74 -6.06 0.10 -6.14
N PHE A 75 -6.71 1.22 -5.78
CA PHE A 75 -7.69 1.89 -6.63
C PHE A 75 -7.02 2.42 -7.91
N ILE A 76 -5.90 3.13 -7.77
CA ILE A 76 -5.13 3.69 -8.88
C ILE A 76 -4.69 2.57 -9.82
N PHE A 77 -4.10 1.49 -9.30
CA PHE A 77 -3.65 0.36 -10.09
C PHE A 77 -4.81 -0.33 -10.80
N CYS A 78 -5.97 -0.46 -10.15
CA CYS A 78 -7.16 -0.99 -10.80
C CYS A 78 -7.55 -0.12 -12.01
N TRP A 79 -7.60 1.20 -11.86
CA TRP A 79 -7.97 2.10 -12.96
C TRP A 79 -6.95 2.07 -14.10
N VAL A 80 -5.66 2.17 -13.77
CA VAL A 80 -4.56 2.18 -14.76
C VAL A 80 -4.51 0.86 -15.52
N LEU A 81 -4.57 -0.29 -14.83
CA LEU A 81 -4.52 -1.61 -15.47
C LEU A 81 -5.77 -1.88 -16.31
N ALA A 82 -6.96 -1.49 -15.85
CA ALA A 82 -8.19 -1.64 -16.61
C ALA A 82 -8.19 -0.77 -17.88
N TRP A 83 -7.59 0.42 -17.81
CA TRP A 83 -7.46 1.33 -18.94
C TRP A 83 -6.40 0.88 -19.96
N LEU A 84 -5.19 0.53 -19.50
CA LEU A 84 -4.08 0.10 -20.37
C LEU A 84 -4.34 -1.27 -21.00
N TRP A 85 -4.90 -2.21 -20.23
CA TRP A 85 -5.09 -3.59 -20.68
C TRP A 85 -6.49 -4.14 -20.35
N PRO A 86 -7.53 -3.66 -21.06
CA PRO A 86 -8.93 -3.99 -20.76
C PRO A 86 -9.30 -5.48 -20.95
N ARG A 87 -8.39 -6.28 -21.53
CA ARG A 87 -8.58 -7.72 -21.76
C ARG A 87 -7.85 -8.61 -20.75
N LEU A 88 -7.17 -8.03 -19.75
CA LEU A 88 -6.55 -8.84 -18.69
C LEU A 88 -7.61 -9.51 -17.82
N SER A 89 -7.36 -10.78 -17.48
CA SER A 89 -8.14 -11.44 -16.44
C SER A 89 -7.84 -10.83 -15.09
N LEU A 90 -8.82 -10.81 -14.18
CA LEU A 90 -8.67 -10.33 -12.80
C LEU A 90 -7.38 -10.82 -12.13
N TRP A 91 -7.09 -12.12 -12.16
CA TRP A 91 -5.87 -12.70 -11.56
C TRP A 91 -4.55 -12.10 -12.09
N ARG A 92 -4.51 -11.72 -13.36
CA ARG A 92 -3.33 -11.08 -13.95
C ARG A 92 -3.22 -9.63 -13.51
N MET A 93 -4.34 -8.91 -13.50
CA MET A 93 -4.37 -7.53 -13.00
C MET A 93 -3.97 -7.49 -11.52
N THR A 94 -4.51 -8.39 -10.69
CA THR A 94 -4.13 -8.54 -9.29
C THR A 94 -2.64 -8.84 -9.16
N PHE A 95 -2.09 -9.76 -9.95
CA PHE A 95 -0.65 -10.01 -9.94
C PHE A 95 0.17 -8.76 -10.23
N TYR A 96 -0.17 -7.98 -11.27
CA TYR A 96 0.56 -6.76 -11.60
C TYR A 96 0.40 -5.68 -10.52
N ALA A 97 -0.79 -5.50 -9.96
CA ALA A 97 -1.02 -4.58 -8.85
C ALA A 97 -0.14 -4.93 -7.65
N MET A 98 -0.14 -6.20 -7.24
CA MET A 98 0.70 -6.68 -6.12
C MET A 98 2.19 -6.58 -6.41
N ALA A 99 2.61 -6.80 -7.66
CA ALA A 99 4.02 -6.64 -8.04
C ALA A 99 4.47 -5.19 -8.00
N ILE A 100 3.64 -4.25 -8.45
CA ILE A 100 3.94 -2.81 -8.37
C ILE A 100 3.96 -2.37 -6.91
N GLU A 101 2.99 -2.79 -6.10
CA GLU A 101 2.94 -2.48 -4.68
C GLU A 101 4.17 -3.03 -3.95
N ALA A 102 4.51 -4.30 -4.15
CA ALA A 102 5.70 -4.90 -3.52
C ALA A 102 7.01 -4.16 -3.89
N VAL A 103 7.11 -3.63 -5.11
CA VAL A 103 8.24 -2.79 -5.52
C VAL A 103 8.20 -1.44 -4.80
N TRP A 104 7.03 -0.83 -4.67
CA TRP A 104 6.86 0.40 -3.93
C TRP A 104 7.23 0.23 -2.46
N GLU A 105 6.74 -0.81 -1.79
CA GLU A 105 7.07 -1.16 -0.39
C GLU A 105 8.58 -1.25 -0.14
N VAL A 106 9.31 -1.89 -1.06
CA VAL A 106 10.77 -1.97 -1.00
C VAL A 106 11.43 -0.60 -1.19
N ILE A 107 10.94 0.20 -2.14
CA ILE A 107 11.49 1.54 -2.40
C ILE A 107 11.21 2.48 -1.23
N GLU A 108 9.99 2.48 -0.71
CA GLU A 108 9.52 3.27 0.43
C GLU A 108 10.37 3.00 1.68
N ASN A 109 10.67 1.74 1.94
CA ASN A 109 11.48 1.30 3.06
C ASN A 109 12.99 1.36 2.83
N SER A 110 13.42 1.86 1.68
CA SER A 110 14.83 2.14 1.43
C SER A 110 15.30 3.33 2.28
N GLN A 111 16.57 3.32 2.67
CA GLN A 111 17.15 4.41 3.48
C GLN A 111 17.00 5.78 2.79
N PHE A 112 17.07 5.80 1.46
CA PHE A 112 16.90 7.01 0.65
C PHE A 112 15.51 7.63 0.84
N VAL A 113 14.43 6.84 0.77
CA VAL A 113 13.06 7.37 0.91
C VAL A 113 12.74 7.70 2.36
N ILE A 114 13.20 6.88 3.31
CA ILE A 114 13.02 7.15 4.75
C ILE A 114 13.64 8.50 5.13
N ASP A 115 14.90 8.75 4.74
CA ASP A 115 15.55 10.03 5.04
C ASP A 115 14.85 11.18 4.34
N ARG A 116 14.34 10.95 3.12
CA ARG A 116 13.56 11.95 2.40
C ARG A 116 12.24 12.29 3.09
N TYR A 117 11.54 11.34 3.69
CA TYR A 117 10.34 11.60 4.48
C TYR A 117 10.68 12.38 5.75
N ARG A 118 11.76 12.02 6.47
CA ARG A 118 12.21 12.75 7.67
C ARG A 118 12.51 14.22 7.38
N ASP A 119 13.13 14.50 6.23
CA ASP A 119 13.50 15.87 5.84
C ASP A 119 12.29 16.68 5.34
N ALA A 120 11.34 16.00 4.69
CA ALA A 120 10.24 16.64 3.98
C ALA A 120 8.96 16.80 4.79
N THR A 121 8.59 15.83 5.62
CA THR A 121 7.28 15.77 6.28
C THR A 121 7.40 15.96 7.79
N ALA A 122 6.27 15.95 8.48
CA ALA A 122 6.20 15.97 9.94
C ALA A 122 6.60 14.63 10.59
N ALA A 123 7.07 13.64 9.82
CA ALA A 123 7.39 12.28 10.27
C ALA A 123 8.74 12.20 11.01
N LEU A 124 8.90 13.06 12.02
CA LEU A 124 10.07 13.11 12.89
C LEU A 124 10.17 11.80 13.69
N GLY A 125 11.04 10.90 13.22
CA GLY A 125 11.22 9.58 13.82
C GLY A 125 10.66 8.42 13.02
N TYR A 126 10.17 8.64 11.79
CA TYR A 126 9.87 7.54 10.88
C TYR A 126 11.13 6.72 10.62
N VAL A 127 11.07 5.42 10.86
CA VAL A 127 12.22 4.50 10.72
C VAL A 127 12.03 3.50 9.59
N GLY A 128 10.97 3.67 8.80
CA GLY A 128 10.48 2.62 7.93
C GLY A 128 9.47 1.72 8.64
N ASP A 129 8.82 0.92 7.82
CA ASP A 129 7.84 -0.07 8.19
C ASP A 129 8.50 -1.35 8.69
N THR A 130 7.84 -1.95 9.65
CA THR A 130 8.09 -3.36 9.96
C THR A 130 7.55 -4.23 8.83
N ILE A 131 8.05 -5.45 8.69
CA ILE A 131 7.54 -6.40 7.70
C ILE A 131 6.06 -6.71 7.92
N GLY A 132 5.62 -6.77 9.18
CA GLY A 132 4.21 -6.93 9.50
C GLY A 132 3.33 -5.81 8.96
N ASN A 133 3.81 -4.57 9.04
CA ASN A 133 3.13 -3.38 8.52
C ASN A 133 3.14 -3.37 6.99
N SER A 134 4.31 -3.51 6.36
CA SER A 134 4.47 -3.56 4.90
C SER A 134 3.62 -4.65 4.22
N LEU A 135 3.49 -5.82 4.86
CA LEU A 135 2.55 -6.87 4.42
C LEU A 135 1.09 -6.46 4.60
N GLY A 136 0.77 -5.77 5.71
CA GLY A 136 -0.53 -5.16 5.93
C GLY A 136 -0.89 -4.18 4.82
N ASP A 137 0.02 -3.26 4.48
CA ASP A 137 -0.14 -2.28 3.42
C ASP A 137 -0.35 -2.93 2.05
N SER A 138 0.43 -3.96 1.74
CA SER A 138 0.20 -4.80 0.57
C SER A 138 -1.20 -5.44 0.53
N LEU A 139 -1.71 -5.89 1.69
CA LEU A 139 -3.07 -6.43 1.81
C LEU A 139 -4.15 -5.35 1.70
N PHE A 140 -3.91 -4.14 2.20
CA PHE A 140 -4.80 -2.99 2.00
C PHE A 140 -4.85 -2.59 0.53
N CYS A 141 -3.71 -2.57 -0.17
CA CYS A 141 -3.65 -2.37 -1.62
C CYS A 141 -4.45 -3.44 -2.37
N LEU A 142 -4.30 -4.72 -2.01
CA LEU A 142 -5.12 -5.80 -2.58
C LEU A 142 -6.63 -5.57 -2.34
N ALA A 143 -7.00 -5.22 -1.12
CA ALA A 143 -8.40 -4.98 -0.75
C ALA A 143 -8.98 -3.80 -1.53
N GLY A 144 -8.23 -2.69 -1.63
CA GLY A 144 -8.63 -1.52 -2.39
C GLY A 144 -8.77 -1.80 -3.89
N PHE A 145 -7.82 -2.54 -4.47
CA PHE A 145 -7.89 -3.01 -5.86
C PHE A 145 -9.15 -3.83 -6.13
N LEU A 146 -9.43 -4.84 -5.29
CA LEU A 146 -10.59 -5.71 -5.46
C LEU A 146 -11.90 -4.95 -5.27
N LEU A 147 -11.95 -4.01 -4.32
CA LEU A 147 -13.09 -3.14 -4.11
C LEU A 147 -13.35 -2.27 -5.34
N ALA A 148 -12.32 -1.58 -5.84
CA ALA A 148 -12.41 -0.72 -7.02
C ALA A 148 -12.89 -1.50 -8.26
N TYR A 149 -12.34 -2.70 -8.47
CA TYR A 149 -12.76 -3.59 -9.54
C TYR A 149 -14.25 -3.99 -9.40
N ARG A 150 -14.73 -4.21 -8.18
CA ARG A 150 -16.08 -4.71 -7.90
C ARG A 150 -17.18 -3.66 -8.00
N ILE A 151 -16.89 -2.41 -7.64
CA ILE A 151 -17.88 -1.32 -7.57
C ILE A 151 -17.82 -0.40 -8.81
N GLY A 152 -16.80 -0.55 -9.65
CA GLY A 152 -16.61 0.23 -10.86
C GLY A 152 -16.04 1.62 -10.60
N TRP A 153 -15.61 2.29 -11.68
CA TRP A 153 -14.80 3.51 -11.61
C TRP A 153 -15.52 4.68 -10.90
N ARG A 154 -16.84 4.84 -11.08
CA ARG A 154 -17.58 5.99 -10.52
C ARG A 154 -17.61 5.98 -9.00
N TRP A 155 -17.98 4.84 -8.42
CA TRP A 155 -18.06 4.67 -6.97
C TRP A 155 -16.69 4.59 -6.33
N SER A 156 -15.73 3.93 -7.00
CA SER A 156 -14.35 3.92 -6.51
C SER A 156 -13.72 5.31 -6.51
N ALA A 157 -13.97 6.14 -7.53
CA ALA A 157 -13.49 7.52 -7.54
C ALA A 157 -14.11 8.37 -6.40
N ALA A 158 -15.40 8.19 -6.12
CA ALA A 158 -16.05 8.87 -5.00
C ALA A 158 -15.44 8.46 -3.64
N ILE A 159 -15.18 7.15 -3.44
CA ILE A 159 -14.54 6.65 -2.23
C ILE A 159 -13.10 7.15 -2.13
N PHE A 160 -12.33 7.17 -3.23
CA PHE A 160 -10.97 7.69 -3.25
C PHE A 160 -10.92 9.13 -2.73
N VAL A 161 -11.77 10.01 -3.27
CA VAL A 161 -11.84 11.40 -2.84
C VAL A 161 -12.29 11.52 -1.38
N ALA A 162 -13.22 10.68 -0.93
CA ALA A 162 -13.67 10.67 0.45
C ALA A 162 -12.55 10.27 1.42
N VAL A 163 -11.77 9.22 1.10
CA VAL A 163 -10.63 8.78 1.93
C VAL A 163 -9.55 9.85 1.96
N GLU A 164 -9.17 10.44 0.81
CA GLU A 164 -8.25 11.58 0.76
C GLU A 164 -8.71 12.72 1.69
N ALA A 165 -9.98 13.14 1.58
CA ALA A 165 -10.52 14.21 2.41
C ALA A 165 -10.56 13.85 3.90
N ILE A 166 -10.89 12.61 4.24
CA ILE A 166 -10.88 12.12 5.62
C ILE A 166 -9.46 12.21 6.18
N LEU A 167 -8.45 11.67 5.48
CA LEU A 167 -7.06 11.68 5.93
C LEU A 167 -6.54 13.13 6.08
N LEU A 168 -6.82 14.00 5.11
CA LEU A 168 -6.46 15.42 5.19
C LEU A 168 -7.02 16.10 6.43
N VAL A 169 -8.23 15.74 6.86
CA VAL A 169 -8.86 16.33 8.04
C VAL A 169 -8.36 15.67 9.33
N THR A 170 -8.23 14.34 9.35
CA THR A 170 -7.96 13.60 10.58
C THR A 170 -6.49 13.53 10.94
N ILE A 171 -5.61 13.41 9.95
CA ILE A 171 -4.16 13.24 10.17
C ILE A 171 -3.32 14.38 9.55
N ARG A 172 -3.96 15.29 8.82
CA ARG A 172 -3.28 16.36 8.05
C ARG A 172 -2.29 15.85 7.02
N ASP A 173 -2.51 14.65 6.51
CA ASP A 173 -1.74 14.06 5.43
C ASP A 173 -2.67 13.21 4.56
N SER A 174 -2.22 12.82 3.38
CA SER A 174 -2.96 11.93 2.48
C SER A 174 -2.03 11.33 1.43
N LEU A 175 -2.52 10.44 0.57
CA LEU A 175 -1.69 9.88 -0.50
C LEU A 175 -1.16 11.00 -1.41
N LEU A 176 -2.03 11.92 -1.82
CA LEU A 176 -1.64 12.98 -2.74
C LEU A 176 -0.65 13.97 -2.11
N LEU A 177 -0.84 14.34 -0.84
CA LEU A 177 0.13 15.18 -0.14
C LEU A 177 1.45 14.47 0.06
N ASN A 178 1.43 13.20 0.45
CA ASN A 178 2.63 12.39 0.61
C ASN A 178 3.46 12.36 -0.69
N VAL A 179 2.83 12.11 -1.84
CA VAL A 179 3.52 12.14 -3.15
C VAL A 179 4.10 13.52 -3.47
N VAL A 180 3.34 14.60 -3.22
CA VAL A 180 3.84 15.96 -3.43
C VAL A 180 5.06 16.23 -2.55
N MET A 181 4.98 15.93 -1.26
CA MET A 181 6.06 16.17 -0.30
C MET A 181 7.30 15.32 -0.59
N LEU A 182 7.10 14.08 -1.05
CA LEU A 182 8.19 13.20 -1.46
C LEU A 182 8.93 13.70 -2.70
N LEU A 183 8.22 14.24 -3.70
CA LEU A 183 8.84 14.69 -4.95
C LEU A 183 9.34 16.14 -4.89
N ALA A 184 8.53 17.04 -4.32
CA ALA A 184 8.75 18.48 -4.28
C ALA A 184 8.25 19.06 -2.95
N PRO A 185 9.04 18.96 -1.86
CA PRO A 185 8.63 19.37 -0.53
C PRO A 185 8.38 20.87 -0.49
N LEU A 186 7.27 21.25 0.13
CA LEU A 186 6.86 22.63 0.29
C LEU A 186 6.76 22.95 1.78
N ASP A 187 7.51 23.96 2.23
CA ASP A 187 7.53 24.36 3.64
C ASP A 187 6.12 24.67 4.17
N VAL A 188 5.27 25.30 3.35
CA VAL A 188 3.86 25.60 3.72
C VAL A 188 3.03 24.36 4.04
N ILE A 189 3.27 23.24 3.33
CA ILE A 189 2.56 21.98 3.59
C ILE A 189 3.15 21.33 4.84
N ARG A 190 4.49 21.30 4.98
CA ARG A 190 5.15 20.77 6.18
C ARG A 190 4.71 21.49 7.45
N ASP A 191 4.63 22.82 7.41
CA ASP A 191 4.22 23.64 8.56
C ASP A 191 2.73 23.41 8.91
N TRP A 192 1.87 23.28 7.90
CA TRP A 192 0.47 22.93 8.10
C TRP A 192 0.30 21.51 8.69
N GLN A 193 1.08 20.56 8.18
CA GLN A 193 1.18 19.20 8.70
C GLN A 193 1.55 19.26 10.18
N MET A 194 2.68 19.89 10.55
CA MET A 194 3.18 20.02 11.94
C MET A 194 2.21 20.69 12.92
N GLY A 195 1.23 21.45 12.44
CA GLY A 195 0.22 22.07 13.30
C GLY A 195 -0.80 21.09 13.90
N HIS A 196 -0.59 19.77 13.82
CA HIS A 196 -1.48 18.71 14.32
C HIS A 196 -1.56 18.61 15.87
N GLY A 197 -1.04 19.61 16.59
CA GLY A 197 -1.15 19.76 18.05
C GLY A 197 -2.48 20.30 18.53
#